data_AF-A0A8H7X6P5-F1
#
_entry.id   AF-A0A8H7X6P5-F1
#
_cell.length_a   1.000
_cell.length_b   1.000
_cell.length_c   1.000
_cell.angle_alpha   90.00
_cell.angle_beta   90.00
_cell.angle_gamma   90.00
#
_symmetry.space_group_name_H-M   'P 1'
#
loop_
_entity.id
_entity.type
_entity.pdbx_description
1 polymer ?
#
loop_
_entity_poly.entity_id
_entity_poly.type
_entity_poly.pdbx_seq_one_letter_code
_entity_poly.pdbx_strand_id
1 'polypeptide(L)'
;MFPPRRILILEHYDWQHTKEEVKAMWDFSRLESLSLHFVDIYNVLKTLTMSKLQLLKTLAIKKCLFLVDDDGDKFHGLITDLIVALPNLEEFLLHDSWVNSINIPVFFGYHSKITRLELLDTRDGEQMTADDSAHLVRACPDLRSLKTNLDPERHDVQRFLKTVAEFLKMNSMWLEVYKRQPTPLSASEEMDVDLTDEDDDQAPNTPPDPDYDAARSIIRKLSIEKVGVPFEKLIIVVRNISPLAGRAPISETSAMRMFSSRGTGYEVEEVWTVSYP
;
A
#
# COMPACT_ATOMS: atom_id res chain seq x y z
N MET A 1 -21.20 24.39 17.76
CA MET A 1 -21.34 22.95 17.49
C MET A 1 -21.49 22.76 15.99
N PHE A 2 -20.62 21.98 15.35
CA PHE A 2 -20.73 21.63 13.94
C PHE A 2 -21.85 20.61 13.75
N PRO A 3 -22.65 20.71 12.67
CA PRO A 3 -23.69 19.73 12.40
C PRO A 3 -23.07 18.36 12.08
N PRO A 4 -23.77 17.25 12.37
CA PRO A 4 -23.26 15.92 12.05
C PRO A 4 -23.04 15.76 10.55
N ARG A 5 -21.78 15.46 10.19
CA ARG A 5 -21.34 15.27 8.79
C ARG A 5 -21.16 13.78 8.51
N ARG A 6 -21.43 13.38 7.27
CA ARG A 6 -21.16 12.02 6.78
C ARG A 6 -19.72 11.82 6.36
N ILE A 7 -19.07 12.86 5.87
CA ILE A 7 -17.71 12.80 5.35
C ILE A 7 -16.88 13.86 6.05
N LEU A 8 -15.73 13.46 6.58
CA LEU A 8 -14.72 14.33 7.14
C LEU A 8 -13.37 14.03 6.49
N ILE A 9 -12.78 15.06 5.89
CA ILE A 9 -11.44 15.01 5.32
C ILE A 9 -10.62 16.04 6.08
N LEU A 10 -9.55 15.57 6.73
CA LEU A 10 -8.56 16.40 7.41
C LEU A 10 -7.25 16.25 6.64
N GLU A 11 -6.86 17.32 5.96
CA GLU A 11 -5.65 17.37 5.15
C GLU A 11 -4.78 18.52 5.62
N HIS A 12 -3.54 18.24 6.02
CA HIS A 12 -2.62 19.21 6.62
C HIS A 12 -3.23 19.98 7.80
N TYR A 13 -4.20 19.38 8.50
CA TYR A 13 -4.89 20.02 9.61
C TYR A 13 -4.12 19.81 10.91
N ASP A 14 -3.75 20.91 11.57
CA ASP A 14 -3.07 20.88 12.85
C ASP A 14 -4.06 20.60 13.99
N TRP A 15 -4.21 19.31 14.33
CA TRP A 15 -5.17 18.85 15.33
C TRP A 15 -4.65 19.09 16.75
N GLN A 16 -4.97 20.24 17.32
CA GLN A 16 -4.57 20.66 18.68
C GLN A 16 -5.75 20.67 19.68
N HIS A 17 -6.82 19.92 19.39
CA HIS A 17 -8.02 19.91 20.23
C HIS A 17 -7.89 18.95 21.42
N THR A 18 -8.49 19.34 22.54
CA THR A 18 -8.73 18.47 23.70
C THR A 18 -9.97 17.60 23.50
N LYS A 19 -10.11 16.53 24.30
CA LYS A 19 -11.27 15.63 24.22
C LYS A 19 -12.58 16.36 24.54
N GLU A 20 -12.54 17.32 25.46
CA GLU A 20 -13.67 18.14 25.89
C GLU A 20 -14.12 19.08 24.77
N GLU A 21 -13.16 19.75 24.09
CA GLU A 21 -13.44 20.60 22.93
C GLU A 21 -14.02 19.79 21.78
N VAL A 22 -13.45 18.62 21.48
CA VAL A 22 -13.98 17.71 20.46
C VAL A 22 -15.42 17.32 20.78
N LYS A 23 -15.71 16.93 22.03
CA LYS A 23 -17.06 16.56 22.46
C LYS A 23 -18.07 17.72 22.39
N ALA A 24 -17.63 18.95 22.65
CA ALA A 24 -18.50 20.12 22.63
C ALA A 24 -18.73 20.67 21.21
N MET A 25 -17.73 20.55 20.33
CA MET A 25 -17.74 21.19 19.02
C MET A 25 -18.06 20.24 17.88
N TRP A 26 -17.73 18.96 17.99
CA TRP A 26 -17.83 17.99 16.90
C TRP A 26 -18.87 16.91 17.17
N ASP A 27 -19.71 16.64 16.17
CA ASP A 27 -20.67 15.54 16.19
C ASP A 27 -20.32 14.52 15.10
N PHE A 28 -19.72 13.40 15.51
CA PHE A 28 -19.37 12.30 14.62
C PHE A 28 -20.47 11.23 14.50
N SER A 29 -21.63 11.42 15.13
CA SER A 29 -22.67 10.39 15.21
C SER A 29 -23.23 9.91 13.87
N ARG A 30 -23.00 10.66 12.79
CA ARG A 30 -23.39 10.30 11.41
C ARG A 30 -22.22 10.12 10.47
N LEU A 31 -20.99 10.04 11.00
CA LEU A 31 -19.79 9.95 10.19
C LEU A 31 -19.70 8.58 9.53
N GLU A 32 -19.70 8.58 8.20
CA GLU A 32 -19.60 7.39 7.34
C GLU A 32 -18.21 7.27 6.70
N SER A 33 -17.50 8.39 6.51
CA SER A 33 -16.16 8.41 5.92
C SER A 33 -15.24 9.39 6.64
N LEU A 34 -14.06 8.90 7.03
CA LEU A 34 -13.00 9.68 7.68
C LEU A 34 -11.71 9.52 6.88
N SER A 35 -11.16 10.63 6.42
CA SER A 35 -9.88 10.69 5.70
C SER A 35 -8.91 11.59 6.43
N LEU A 36 -7.77 11.05 6.82
CA LEU A 36 -6.70 11.71 7.57
C LEU A 36 -5.44 11.74 6.70
N HIS A 37 -5.03 12.91 6.24
CA HIS A 37 -3.87 13.09 5.37
C HIS A 37 -2.89 14.11 5.99
N PHE A 38 -1.63 13.73 6.18
CA PHE A 38 -0.61 14.62 6.76
C PHE A 38 -1.04 15.26 8.08
N VAL A 39 -1.68 14.46 8.95
CA VAL A 39 -2.08 14.87 10.29
C VAL A 39 -1.37 14.01 11.33
N ASP A 40 -1.30 14.52 12.56
CA ASP A 40 -0.90 13.72 13.72
C ASP A 40 -2.07 12.81 14.12
N ILE A 41 -1.96 11.54 13.73
CA ILE A 41 -3.00 10.54 13.98
C ILE A 41 -3.17 10.26 15.48
N TYR A 42 -2.09 10.32 16.27
CA TYR A 42 -2.16 10.06 17.70
C TYR A 42 -3.04 11.12 18.39
N ASN A 43 -2.82 12.40 18.06
CA ASN A 43 -3.63 13.49 18.62
C ASN A 43 -5.11 13.42 18.21
N VAL A 44 -5.38 12.98 16.99
CA VAL A 44 -6.75 12.73 16.54
C VAL A 44 -7.36 11.59 17.35
N LEU A 45 -6.77 10.40 17.33
CA LEU A 45 -7.36 9.20 17.96
C LEU A 45 -7.54 9.33 19.47
N LYS A 46 -6.61 9.98 20.18
CA LYS A 46 -6.72 10.17 21.64
C LYS A 46 -7.90 11.07 22.06
N THR A 47 -8.40 11.92 21.15
CA THR A 47 -9.47 12.88 21.44
C THR A 47 -10.83 12.46 20.90
N LEU A 48 -10.86 11.55 19.92
CA LEU A 48 -12.11 10.99 19.40
C LEU A 48 -12.79 10.07 20.42
N THR A 49 -14.12 10.11 20.42
CA THR A 49 -14.92 9.12 21.16
C THR A 49 -15.30 8.00 20.20
N MET A 50 -14.59 6.86 20.29
CA MET A 50 -14.71 5.75 19.32
C MET A 50 -16.14 5.22 19.16
N SER A 51 -16.95 5.22 20.22
CA SER A 51 -18.37 4.82 20.16
C SER A 51 -19.24 5.70 19.26
N LYS A 52 -18.77 6.89 18.87
CA LYS A 52 -19.44 7.76 17.90
C LYS A 52 -19.11 7.40 16.44
N LEU A 53 -18.14 6.53 16.19
CA LEU A 53 -17.68 6.13 14.85
C LEU A 53 -18.34 4.83 14.35
N GLN A 54 -19.40 4.35 15.02
CA GLN A 54 -20.04 3.07 14.67
C GLN A 54 -20.62 3.01 13.26
N LEU A 55 -20.93 4.15 12.66
CA LEU A 55 -21.45 4.24 11.28
C LEU A 55 -20.35 4.39 10.23
N LEU A 56 -19.08 4.44 10.65
CA LEU A 56 -17.96 4.61 9.73
C LEU A 56 -17.83 3.38 8.84
N LYS A 57 -17.83 3.64 7.54
CA LYS A 57 -17.66 2.66 6.46
C LYS A 57 -16.30 2.78 5.80
N THR A 58 -15.76 3.99 5.75
CA THR A 58 -14.47 4.27 5.12
C THR A 58 -13.54 4.94 6.11
N LEU A 59 -12.37 4.35 6.32
CA LEU A 59 -11.27 4.95 7.05
C LEU A 59 -10.05 5.01 6.13
N ALA A 60 -9.55 6.22 5.89
CA ALA A 60 -8.33 6.46 5.15
C ALA A 60 -7.32 7.23 5.99
N ILE A 61 -6.11 6.70 6.10
CA ILE A 61 -4.97 7.29 6.80
C ILE A 61 -3.82 7.30 5.80
N LYS A 62 -3.32 8.48 5.44
CA LYS A 62 -2.29 8.61 4.41
C LYS A 62 -1.20 9.58 4.85
N LYS A 63 0.05 9.12 4.82
CA LYS A 63 1.24 9.94 5.08
C LYS A 63 1.10 10.72 6.40
N CYS A 64 0.59 10.05 7.43
CA CYS A 64 0.39 10.66 8.73
C CYS A 64 1.68 10.57 9.55
N LEU A 65 1.81 11.47 10.52
CA LEU A 65 2.95 11.41 11.42
C LEU A 65 2.62 10.40 12.51
N PHE A 66 3.22 9.21 12.44
CA PHE A 66 3.43 8.38 13.63
C PHE A 66 4.59 8.99 14.40
N LEU A 67 4.30 9.78 15.43
CA LEU A 67 5.31 10.17 16.39
C LEU A 67 5.68 8.92 17.17
N VAL A 68 6.79 8.30 16.78
CA VAL A 68 7.45 7.21 17.51
C VAL A 68 8.24 7.84 18.66
N ASP A 69 7.55 8.55 19.54
CA ASP A 69 8.10 8.79 20.87
C ASP A 69 7.75 7.58 21.76
N ASP A 70 8.36 7.48 22.95
CA ASP A 70 8.34 6.40 23.98
C ASP A 70 7.00 5.70 24.31
N ASP A 71 5.90 6.07 23.65
CA ASP A 71 4.53 5.63 23.84
C ASP A 71 4.00 4.71 22.72
N GLY A 72 4.87 3.99 22.00
CA GLY A 72 4.48 3.04 20.94
C GLY A 72 3.36 2.09 21.37
N ASP A 73 3.41 1.56 22.59
CA ASP A 73 2.37 0.71 23.18
C ASP A 73 1.00 1.41 23.29
N LYS A 74 0.99 2.71 23.63
CA LYS A 74 -0.26 3.49 23.70
C LYS A 74 -0.84 3.71 22.32
N PHE A 75 0.00 3.93 21.31
CA PHE A 75 -0.45 4.04 19.93
C PHE A 75 -1.06 2.72 19.43
N HIS A 76 -0.41 1.58 19.70
CA HIS A 76 -0.97 0.26 19.41
C HIS A 76 -2.31 0.03 20.12
N GLY A 77 -2.44 0.46 21.37
CA GLY A 77 -3.70 0.44 22.11
C GLY A 77 -4.79 1.24 21.41
N LEU A 78 -4.50 2.48 20.99
CA LEU A 78 -5.46 3.34 20.28
C LEU A 78 -5.89 2.77 18.92
N ILE A 79 -4.97 2.17 18.17
CA ILE A 79 -5.30 1.48 16.92
C ILE A 79 -6.17 0.26 17.20
N THR A 80 -5.87 -0.52 18.25
CA THR A 80 -6.70 -1.67 18.65
C THR A 80 -8.10 -1.22 19.06
N ASP A 81 -8.23 -0.15 19.85
CA ASP A 81 -9.52 0.42 20.23
C ASP A 81 -10.30 0.92 19.02
N LEU A 82 -9.61 1.55 18.07
CA LEU A 82 -10.20 2.00 16.81
C LEU A 82 -10.75 0.80 16.02
N ILE A 83 -9.95 -0.27 15.84
CA ILE A 83 -10.36 -1.50 15.15
C ILE A 83 -11.66 -2.04 15.77
N VAL A 84 -11.67 -2.27 17.08
CA VAL A 84 -12.85 -2.83 17.76
C VAL A 84 -14.08 -1.93 17.60
N ALA A 85 -13.91 -0.62 17.49
CA ALA A 85 -15.00 0.34 17.41
C ALA A 85 -15.63 0.53 16.02
N LEU A 86 -15.10 -0.08 14.97
CA LEU A 86 -15.54 0.13 13.58
C LEU A 86 -16.23 -1.11 12.96
N PRO A 87 -17.37 -1.59 13.51
CA PRO A 87 -18.01 -2.85 13.10
C PRO A 87 -18.62 -2.83 11.69
N ASN A 88 -18.68 -1.66 11.06
CA ASN A 88 -19.26 -1.44 9.73
C ASN A 88 -18.22 -0.99 8.70
N LEU A 89 -16.93 -1.15 9.00
CA LEU A 89 -15.87 -0.77 8.07
C LEU A 89 -15.94 -1.65 6.81
N GLU A 90 -16.11 -0.99 5.66
CA GLU A 90 -16.18 -1.59 4.32
C GLU A 90 -14.90 -1.29 3.52
N GLU A 91 -14.26 -0.14 3.80
CA GLU A 91 -13.04 0.30 3.15
C GLU A 91 -11.99 0.77 4.17
N PHE A 92 -10.80 0.18 4.09
CA PHE A 92 -9.67 0.57 4.92
C PHE A 92 -8.44 0.87 4.05
N LEU A 93 -7.94 2.10 4.16
CA LEU A 93 -6.79 2.57 3.41
C LEU A 93 -5.74 3.08 4.40
N LEU A 94 -4.59 2.42 4.46
CA LEU A 94 -3.44 2.85 5.24
C LEU A 94 -2.23 2.99 4.33
N HIS A 95 -1.82 4.23 4.07
CA HIS A 95 -0.64 4.57 3.27
C HIS A 95 0.43 5.14 4.19
N ASP A 96 0.99 4.26 5.00
CA ASP A 96 2.02 4.55 5.99
C ASP A 96 2.62 3.24 6.52
N SER A 97 3.64 3.30 7.37
CA SER A 97 4.22 2.11 8.03
C SER A 97 3.15 1.39 8.86
N TRP A 98 2.73 0.21 8.43
CA TRP A 98 1.62 -0.54 9.03
C TRP A 98 2.03 -1.83 9.74
N VAL A 99 3.19 -2.40 9.42
CA VAL A 99 3.61 -3.75 9.90
C VAL A 99 3.69 -3.84 11.42
N ASN A 100 4.23 -2.79 12.06
CA ASN A 100 4.27 -2.76 13.52
C ASN A 100 2.90 -2.44 14.11
N SER A 101 2.09 -1.64 13.41
CA SER A 101 0.83 -1.09 13.93
C SER A 101 -0.38 -2.00 13.77
N ILE A 102 -0.36 -2.91 12.80
CA ILE A 102 -1.48 -3.77 12.45
C ILE A 102 -1.07 -5.23 12.51
N ASN A 103 -1.66 -5.94 13.47
CA ASN A 103 -1.69 -7.39 13.43
C ASN A 103 -2.86 -7.84 12.54
N ILE A 104 -2.56 -8.25 11.30
CA ILE A 104 -3.57 -8.63 10.28
C ILE A 104 -4.56 -9.69 10.83
N PRO A 105 -4.11 -10.82 11.41
CA PRO A 105 -5.02 -11.80 11.99
C PRO A 105 -6.02 -11.21 12.99
N VAL A 106 -5.56 -10.32 13.87
CA VAL A 106 -6.41 -9.68 14.89
C VAL A 106 -7.34 -8.65 14.26
N PHE A 107 -6.81 -7.75 13.43
CA PHE A 107 -7.55 -6.68 12.78
C PHE A 107 -8.72 -7.24 11.99
N PHE A 108 -8.44 -8.15 11.06
CA PHE A 108 -9.46 -8.66 10.14
C PHE A 108 -10.38 -9.70 10.76
N GLY A 109 -10.02 -10.24 11.93
CA GLY A 109 -10.95 -11.02 12.76
C GLY A 109 -12.21 -10.25 13.18
N TYR A 110 -12.13 -8.91 13.28
CA TYR A 110 -13.26 -8.04 13.62
C TYR A 110 -13.97 -7.44 12.40
N HIS A 111 -13.38 -7.51 11.20
CA HIS A 111 -13.80 -6.73 10.04
C HIS A 111 -14.04 -7.59 8.78
N SER A 112 -15.01 -8.50 8.86
CA SER A 112 -15.36 -9.38 7.75
C SER A 112 -16.03 -8.70 6.55
N LYS A 113 -16.50 -7.45 6.71
CA LYS A 113 -17.22 -6.68 5.69
C LYS A 113 -16.30 -5.90 4.74
N ILE A 114 -14.98 -5.96 4.94
CA ILE A 114 -14.04 -5.20 4.12
C ILE A 114 -14.11 -5.68 2.67
N THR A 115 -14.42 -4.74 1.78
CA THR A 115 -14.48 -4.94 0.34
C THR A 115 -13.31 -4.28 -0.38
N ARG A 116 -12.68 -3.28 0.26
CA ARG A 116 -11.52 -2.56 -0.27
C ARG A 116 -10.46 -2.38 0.81
N LEU A 117 -9.28 -2.91 0.54
CA LEU A 117 -8.11 -2.82 1.42
C LEU A 117 -6.94 -2.20 0.67
N GLU A 118 -6.34 -1.16 1.26
CA GLU A 118 -5.04 -0.66 0.83
C GLU A 118 -4.09 -0.64 2.02
N LEU A 119 -3.01 -1.40 1.93
CA LEU A 119 -1.91 -1.41 2.91
C LEU A 119 -0.63 -1.10 2.15
N LEU A 120 -0.31 0.19 2.08
CA LEU A 120 0.88 0.70 1.42
C LEU A 120 1.86 1.24 2.46
N ASP A 121 2.99 0.59 2.60
CA ASP A 121 4.12 1.16 3.32
C ASP A 121 4.86 2.15 2.41
N THR A 122 4.79 3.43 2.78
CA THR A 122 5.44 4.52 2.05
C THR A 122 6.82 4.88 2.59
N ARG A 123 7.30 4.20 3.65
CA ARG A 123 8.58 4.49 4.31
C ARG A 123 9.63 3.45 3.95
N ASP A 124 9.36 2.20 4.31
CA ASP A 124 10.31 1.10 4.18
C ASP A 124 9.92 0.12 3.07
N GLY A 125 8.72 0.29 2.51
CA GLY A 125 8.20 -0.55 1.44
C GLY A 125 7.87 -1.97 1.90
N GLU A 126 7.58 -2.15 3.19
CA GLU A 126 7.21 -3.45 3.72
C GLU A 126 6.01 -4.04 2.99
N GLN A 127 6.13 -5.34 2.70
CA GLN A 127 5.19 -6.10 1.91
C GLN A 127 4.35 -7.01 2.81
N MET A 128 3.10 -7.20 2.40
CA MET A 128 2.24 -8.25 2.94
C MET A 128 2.79 -9.64 2.65
N THR A 129 2.95 -10.47 3.69
CA THR A 129 3.46 -11.84 3.52
C THR A 129 2.38 -12.76 2.91
N ALA A 130 2.80 -13.94 2.43
CA ALA A 130 1.86 -14.94 1.97
C ALA A 130 0.91 -15.41 3.10
N ASP A 131 1.40 -15.49 4.34
CA ASP A 131 0.58 -15.91 5.49
C ASP A 131 -0.45 -14.85 5.86
N ASP A 132 -0.08 -13.57 5.80
CA ASP A 132 -1.03 -12.45 5.95
C ASP A 132 -2.13 -12.53 4.89
N SER A 133 -1.76 -12.76 3.63
CA SER A 133 -2.74 -12.91 2.55
C SER A 133 -3.67 -14.12 2.78
N ALA A 134 -3.15 -15.23 3.32
CA ALA A 134 -3.96 -16.42 3.63
C ALA A 134 -4.93 -16.16 4.79
N HIS A 135 -4.57 -15.29 5.72
CA HIS A 135 -5.48 -14.82 6.74
C HIS A 135 -6.58 -13.93 6.16
N LEU A 136 -6.23 -13.01 5.27
CA LEU A 136 -7.19 -12.13 4.61
C LEU A 136 -8.21 -12.91 3.75
N VAL A 137 -7.78 -13.94 3.01
CA VAL A 137 -8.68 -14.81 2.24
C VAL A 137 -9.80 -15.36 3.14
N ARG A 138 -9.43 -15.80 4.35
CA ARG A 138 -10.37 -16.38 5.32
C ARG A 138 -11.22 -15.34 6.04
N ALA A 139 -10.62 -14.21 6.40
CA ALA A 139 -11.25 -13.18 7.23
C ALA A 139 -12.16 -12.24 6.41
N CYS A 140 -11.81 -11.96 5.15
CA CYS A 140 -12.49 -11.00 4.29
C CYS A 140 -12.92 -11.67 2.97
N PRO A 141 -13.91 -12.59 3.00
CA PRO A 141 -14.35 -13.32 1.81
C PRO A 141 -14.99 -12.41 0.74
N ASP A 142 -15.41 -11.21 1.13
CA ASP A 142 -16.02 -10.20 0.26
C ASP A 142 -15.02 -9.17 -0.28
N LEU A 143 -13.71 -9.38 -0.08
CA LEU A 143 -12.67 -8.47 -0.57
C LEU A 143 -12.69 -8.42 -2.11
N ARG A 144 -12.90 -7.22 -2.66
CA ARG A 144 -12.96 -6.96 -4.11
C ARG A 144 -11.70 -6.28 -4.61
N SER A 145 -11.12 -5.40 -3.80
CA SER A 145 -9.98 -4.56 -4.16
C SER A 145 -8.88 -4.70 -3.12
N LEU A 146 -7.69 -5.11 -3.55
CA LEU A 146 -6.49 -5.14 -2.72
C LEU A 146 -5.40 -4.25 -3.34
N LYS A 147 -4.82 -3.36 -2.53
CA LYS A 147 -3.63 -2.60 -2.89
C LYS A 147 -2.52 -2.80 -1.86
N THR A 148 -1.34 -3.22 -2.28
CA THR A 148 -0.20 -3.44 -1.38
C THR A 148 1.15 -3.29 -2.07
N ASN A 149 2.22 -3.18 -1.30
CA ASN A 149 3.59 -3.21 -1.82
C ASN A 149 3.96 -4.63 -2.27
N LEU A 150 4.81 -4.72 -3.28
CA LEU A 150 5.46 -5.95 -3.71
C LEU A 150 6.95 -5.69 -3.83
N ASP A 151 7.76 -6.42 -3.08
CA ASP A 151 9.20 -6.51 -3.26
C ASP A 151 9.50 -7.83 -3.99
N PRO A 152 9.98 -7.79 -5.25
CA PRO A 152 10.28 -9.00 -6.01
C PRO A 152 11.53 -9.73 -5.53
N GLU A 153 12.41 -9.05 -4.78
CA GLU A 153 13.65 -9.59 -4.25
C GLU A 153 13.45 -10.21 -2.86
N ARG A 154 12.40 -9.80 -2.13
CA ARG A 154 11.98 -10.40 -0.86
C ARG A 154 10.84 -11.41 -1.02
N HIS A 155 10.90 -12.46 -0.21
CA HIS A 155 9.83 -13.44 -0.01
C HIS A 155 9.39 -14.27 -1.23
N ASP A 156 8.61 -15.32 -0.96
CA ASP A 156 8.04 -16.24 -1.94
C ASP A 156 6.85 -15.58 -2.67
N VAL A 157 7.16 -14.72 -3.65
CA VAL A 157 6.17 -14.05 -4.51
C VAL A 157 5.20 -15.05 -5.14
N GLN A 158 5.66 -16.25 -5.50
CA GLN A 158 4.80 -17.28 -6.06
C GLN A 158 3.75 -17.76 -5.05
N ARG A 159 4.14 -17.98 -3.78
CA ARG A 159 3.18 -18.34 -2.73
C ARG A 159 2.20 -17.21 -2.45
N PHE A 160 2.66 -15.96 -2.37
CA PHE A 160 1.76 -14.80 -2.21
C PHE A 160 0.71 -14.74 -3.34
N LEU A 161 1.13 -14.85 -4.60
CA LEU A 161 0.22 -14.82 -5.74
C LEU A 161 -0.75 -16.01 -5.75
N LYS A 162 -0.29 -17.21 -5.41
CA LYS A 162 -1.16 -18.39 -5.25
C LYS A 162 -2.24 -18.15 -4.20
N THR A 163 -1.87 -17.58 -3.07
CA THR A 163 -2.82 -17.29 -1.99
C THR A 163 -3.79 -16.19 -2.36
N VAL A 164 -3.34 -15.11 -3.02
CA VAL A 164 -4.25 -14.06 -3.48
C VAL A 164 -5.20 -14.56 -4.58
N ALA A 165 -4.83 -15.59 -5.32
CA ALA A 165 -5.73 -16.24 -6.27
C ALA A 165 -6.92 -16.97 -5.60
N GLU A 166 -6.88 -17.22 -4.28
CA GLU A 166 -7.96 -17.89 -3.55
C GLU A 166 -9.14 -16.97 -3.19
N PHE A 167 -9.01 -15.64 -3.39
CA PHE A 167 -10.12 -14.72 -3.15
C PHE A 167 -11.22 -14.87 -4.21
N LEU A 168 -12.42 -15.24 -3.77
CA LEU A 168 -13.54 -15.54 -4.66
C LEU A 168 -14.18 -14.32 -5.33
N LYS A 169 -14.05 -13.14 -4.73
CA LYS A 169 -14.71 -11.90 -5.19
C LYS A 169 -13.72 -10.79 -5.57
N MET A 170 -12.42 -11.07 -5.53
CA MET A 170 -11.41 -10.07 -5.86
C MET A 170 -11.46 -9.78 -7.36
N ASN A 171 -11.76 -8.54 -7.72
CA ASN A 171 -11.78 -8.09 -9.11
C ASN A 171 -10.61 -7.17 -9.44
N SER A 172 -10.01 -6.52 -8.43
CA SER A 172 -8.96 -5.53 -8.64
C SER A 172 -7.79 -5.77 -7.69
N MET A 173 -6.58 -5.89 -8.25
CA MET A 173 -5.35 -5.99 -7.49
C MET A 173 -4.38 -4.90 -7.95
N TRP A 174 -3.84 -4.15 -6.99
CA TRP A 174 -2.82 -3.11 -7.20
C TRP A 174 -1.55 -3.48 -6.46
N LEU A 175 -0.46 -3.62 -7.20
CA LEU A 175 0.86 -3.93 -6.66
C LEU A 175 1.79 -2.76 -6.91
N GLU A 176 2.20 -2.09 -5.84
CA GLU A 176 3.25 -1.08 -5.90
C GLU A 176 4.60 -1.75 -5.71
N VAL A 177 5.35 -1.87 -6.79
CA VAL A 177 6.70 -2.44 -6.76
C VAL A 177 7.62 -1.42 -6.10
N TYR A 178 8.10 -1.77 -4.92
CA TYR A 178 9.02 -0.94 -4.16
C TYR A 178 10.40 -1.57 -4.20
N LYS A 179 11.42 -0.77 -4.55
CA LYS A 179 12.80 -1.13 -4.27
C LYS A 179 13.27 -0.24 -3.13
N ARG A 180 13.81 -0.85 -2.06
CA ARG A 180 14.60 -0.09 -1.08
C ARG A 180 15.66 0.68 -1.85
N GLN A 181 15.77 1.99 -1.61
CA GLN A 181 17.02 2.65 -1.95
C GLN A 181 18.13 1.82 -1.31
N PRO A 182 19.15 1.38 -2.07
CA PRO A 182 20.27 0.69 -1.46
C PRO A 182 20.76 1.60 -0.34
N THR A 183 20.69 1.11 0.90
CA THR A 183 21.35 1.76 2.02
C THR A 183 22.75 2.07 1.51
N PRO A 184 23.22 3.33 1.52
CA PRO A 184 24.53 3.64 0.98
C PRO A 184 25.51 2.73 1.72
N LEU A 185 25.99 1.71 0.99
CA LEU A 185 27.04 0.85 1.46
C LEU A 185 28.16 1.83 1.82
N SER A 186 28.51 1.84 3.10
CA SER A 186 29.74 2.46 3.56
C SER A 186 30.82 2.13 2.54
N ALA A 187 31.37 3.17 1.93
CA ALA A 187 32.34 3.09 0.87
C ALA A 187 33.49 2.15 1.24
N SER A 188 33.45 0.93 0.71
CA SER A 188 34.58 0.02 0.68
C SER A 188 34.18 -1.18 -0.17
N GLU A 189 34.60 -1.16 -1.44
CA GLU A 189 35.23 -2.27 -2.18
C GLU A 189 35.12 -1.96 -3.68
N GLU A 190 36.04 -1.11 -4.15
CA GLU A 190 36.45 -1.11 -5.54
C GLU A 190 37.10 -2.47 -5.81
N MET A 191 36.41 -3.34 -6.56
CA MET A 191 37.00 -4.55 -7.12
C MET A 191 37.11 -4.34 -8.63
N ASP A 192 38.33 -4.13 -9.10
CA ASP A 192 38.73 -4.18 -10.50
C ASP A 192 38.30 -5.52 -11.11
N VAL A 193 37.52 -5.49 -12.19
CA VAL A 193 37.23 -6.67 -13.00
C VAL A 193 37.84 -6.46 -14.38
N ASP A 194 38.80 -7.33 -14.66
CA ASP A 194 39.59 -7.47 -15.87
C ASP A 194 38.72 -7.83 -17.09
N LEU A 195 39.07 -7.28 -18.25
CA LEU A 195 38.37 -7.45 -19.53
C LEU A 195 38.92 -8.69 -20.25
N THR A 196 38.08 -9.70 -20.52
CA THR A 196 38.31 -10.61 -21.67
C THR A 196 37.00 -11.14 -22.27
N ASP A 197 36.82 -10.79 -23.55
CA ASP A 197 36.38 -11.57 -24.73
C ASP A 197 34.96 -12.15 -24.87
N GLU A 198 34.22 -11.46 -25.76
CA GLU A 198 33.54 -11.87 -27.01
C GLU A 198 32.55 -13.06 -27.10
N ASP A 199 31.44 -12.74 -27.79
CA ASP A 199 30.43 -13.56 -28.48
C ASP A 199 29.29 -14.27 -27.69
N ASP A 200 28.10 -13.66 -27.68
CA ASP A 200 26.89 -14.23 -28.30
C ASP A 200 25.67 -13.27 -28.26
N ASP A 201 25.04 -13.05 -29.42
CA ASP A 201 23.68 -12.56 -29.68
C ASP A 201 23.11 -11.40 -28.81
N GLN A 202 23.56 -10.17 -29.10
CA GLN A 202 22.95 -8.94 -28.58
C GLN A 202 21.60 -8.62 -29.26
N ALA A 203 20.50 -8.90 -28.56
CA ALA A 203 19.34 -8.02 -28.57
C ALA A 203 19.79 -6.58 -28.20
N PRO A 204 19.15 -5.52 -28.71
CA PRO A 204 19.71 -4.16 -28.64
C PRO A 204 20.04 -3.76 -27.20
N ASN A 205 21.33 -3.44 -27.00
CA ASN A 205 22.00 -2.99 -25.78
C ASN A 205 21.22 -1.91 -25.03
N THR A 206 20.21 -2.32 -24.30
CA THR A 206 19.54 -1.49 -23.32
C THR A 206 20.20 -1.82 -21.99
N PRO A 207 20.76 -0.86 -21.25
CA PRO A 207 21.27 -1.12 -19.91
C PRO A 207 20.20 -1.86 -19.10
N PRO A 208 20.54 -2.90 -18.33
CA PRO A 208 19.58 -3.58 -17.47
C PRO A 208 18.95 -2.54 -16.55
N ASP A 209 17.63 -2.38 -16.65
CA ASP A 209 16.89 -1.76 -15.56
C ASP A 209 16.54 -2.89 -14.62
N PRO A 210 17.09 -2.95 -13.42
CA PRO A 210 16.61 -3.92 -12.46
C PRO A 210 15.11 -3.73 -12.20
N ASP A 211 14.57 -2.51 -12.27
CA ASP A 211 13.17 -2.22 -11.94
C ASP A 211 12.22 -2.64 -13.07
N TYR A 212 12.55 -2.27 -14.32
CA TYR A 212 11.82 -2.73 -15.50
C TYR A 212 11.93 -4.25 -15.67
N ASP A 213 13.10 -4.86 -15.46
CA ASP A 213 13.29 -6.30 -15.63
C ASP A 213 12.62 -7.12 -14.52
N ALA A 214 12.65 -6.65 -13.27
CA ALA A 214 11.93 -7.30 -12.17
C ALA A 214 10.42 -7.26 -12.41
N ALA A 215 9.90 -6.11 -12.82
CA ALA A 215 8.48 -5.96 -13.03
C ALA A 215 8.02 -6.66 -14.33
N ARG A 216 8.88 -6.74 -15.36
CA ARG A 216 8.72 -7.64 -16.52
C ARG A 216 8.72 -9.11 -16.11
N SER A 217 9.58 -9.50 -15.18
CA SER A 217 9.63 -10.86 -14.62
C SER A 217 8.35 -11.19 -13.86
N ILE A 218 7.81 -10.25 -13.06
CA ILE A 218 6.51 -10.39 -12.38
C ILE A 218 5.38 -10.58 -13.42
N ILE A 219 5.28 -9.70 -14.41
CA ILE A 219 4.27 -9.83 -15.48
C ILE A 219 4.43 -11.16 -16.21
N ARG A 220 5.65 -11.54 -16.58
CA ARG A 220 5.93 -12.77 -17.30
C ARG A 220 5.55 -14.00 -16.47
N LYS A 221 5.89 -14.03 -15.18
CA LYS A 221 5.49 -15.10 -14.26
C LYS A 221 3.96 -15.15 -14.12
N LEU A 222 3.30 -14.01 -13.94
CA LEU A 222 1.84 -13.92 -13.86
C LEU A 222 1.13 -14.36 -15.15
N SER A 223 1.72 -14.02 -16.31
CA SER A 223 1.15 -14.30 -17.63
C SER A 223 1.41 -15.74 -18.10
N ILE A 224 2.59 -16.29 -17.80
CA ILE A 224 2.98 -17.66 -18.18
C ILE A 224 2.31 -18.68 -17.26
N GLU A 225 2.31 -18.43 -15.95
CA GLU A 225 1.88 -19.46 -15.01
C GLU A 225 0.34 -19.53 -14.92
N LYS A 226 -0.41 -18.52 -15.40
CA LYS A 226 -1.88 -18.43 -15.29
C LYS A 226 -2.39 -18.89 -13.91
N VAL A 227 -1.64 -18.62 -12.85
CA VAL A 227 -1.93 -19.20 -11.54
C VAL A 227 -3.17 -18.53 -10.99
N GLY A 228 -4.31 -19.21 -11.20
CA GLY A 228 -5.57 -18.99 -10.51
C GLY A 228 -6.19 -17.60 -10.62
N VAL A 229 -5.72 -16.72 -11.52
CA VAL A 229 -6.05 -15.29 -11.54
C VAL A 229 -7.57 -15.03 -11.49
N PRO A 230 -8.12 -14.59 -10.34
CA PRO A 230 -9.56 -14.36 -10.18
C PRO A 230 -9.96 -12.92 -10.51
N PHE A 231 -8.98 -12.05 -10.79
CA PHE A 231 -9.19 -10.60 -10.90
C PHE A 231 -9.43 -10.14 -12.34
N GLU A 232 -10.45 -9.31 -12.53
CA GLU A 232 -10.74 -8.60 -13.78
C GLU A 232 -9.63 -7.59 -14.15
N LYS A 233 -8.96 -7.04 -13.13
CA LYS A 233 -7.96 -5.97 -13.27
C LYS A 233 -6.76 -6.20 -12.36
N LEU A 234 -5.59 -6.30 -12.97
CA LEU A 234 -4.31 -6.21 -12.28
C LEU A 234 -3.60 -4.93 -12.69
N ILE A 235 -3.17 -4.16 -11.69
CA ILE A 235 -2.35 -2.98 -11.88
C ILE A 235 -1.02 -3.17 -11.18
N ILE A 236 0.05 -3.05 -11.94
CA ILE A 236 1.41 -3.00 -11.41
C ILE A 236 1.91 -1.58 -11.59
N VAL A 237 2.36 -0.99 -10.50
CA VAL A 237 2.95 0.34 -10.47
C VAL A 237 4.41 0.20 -10.14
N VAL A 238 5.27 0.62 -11.06
CA VAL A 238 6.72 0.69 -10.83
C VAL A 238 7.10 2.16 -10.76
N ARG A 239 7.80 2.55 -9.70
CA ARG A 239 8.24 3.93 -9.48
C ARG A 239 9.75 4.03 -9.64
N ASN A 240 10.24 5.24 -9.93
CA ASN A 240 11.66 5.57 -10.10
C ASN A 240 12.34 4.90 -11.30
N ILE A 241 11.59 4.57 -12.34
CA ILE A 241 12.17 3.99 -13.56
C ILE A 241 13.03 5.05 -14.24
N SER A 242 14.27 4.70 -14.57
CA SER A 242 15.11 5.56 -15.39
C SER A 242 14.52 5.61 -16.80
N PRO A 243 14.16 6.79 -17.34
CA PRO A 243 13.64 6.89 -18.69
C PRO A 243 14.77 6.64 -19.69
N LEU A 244 15.00 5.37 -20.04
CA LEU A 244 15.94 4.99 -21.09
C LEU A 244 15.20 5.02 -22.44
N ALA A 245 15.72 5.86 -23.35
CA ALA A 245 15.21 5.97 -24.70
C ALA A 245 15.32 4.61 -25.42
N GLY A 246 14.20 4.12 -25.97
CA GLY A 246 14.17 2.93 -26.83
C GLY A 246 13.48 1.68 -26.26
N ARG A 247 12.96 1.70 -25.03
CA ARG A 247 12.18 0.56 -24.52
C ARG A 247 10.76 0.52 -25.10
N ALA A 248 10.38 -0.64 -25.63
CA ALA A 248 9.02 -0.91 -26.02
C ALA A 248 8.13 -1.11 -24.78
N PRO A 249 6.88 -0.62 -24.76
CA PRO A 249 5.93 -0.92 -23.70
C PRO A 249 5.67 -2.44 -23.63
N ILE A 250 5.64 -2.99 -22.41
CA ILE A 250 5.50 -4.44 -22.17
C ILE A 250 4.09 -4.94 -22.51
N SER A 251 3.08 -4.07 -22.57
CA SER A 251 1.71 -4.41 -22.98
C SER A 251 1.02 -3.29 -23.79
N GLU A 252 -0.04 -3.64 -24.52
CA GLU A 252 -0.87 -2.72 -25.33
C GLU A 252 -1.53 -1.59 -24.50
N THR A 253 -1.56 -1.71 -23.17
CA THR A 253 -2.14 -0.74 -22.22
C THR A 253 -1.13 -0.29 -21.15
N SER A 254 0.15 -0.17 -21.48
CA SER A 254 1.11 0.55 -20.63
C SER A 254 0.90 2.07 -20.75
N ALA A 255 0.79 2.75 -19.61
CA ALA A 255 0.76 4.20 -19.55
C ALA A 255 1.91 4.72 -18.67
N MET A 256 2.80 5.48 -19.28
CA MET A 256 3.88 6.18 -18.57
C MET A 256 3.35 7.51 -18.04
N ARG A 257 3.45 7.73 -16.73
CA ARG A 257 3.08 8.98 -16.07
C ARG A 257 4.32 9.62 -15.46
N MET A 258 4.59 10.86 -15.85
CA MET A 258 5.65 11.66 -15.24
C MET A 258 5.05 12.56 -14.17
N PHE A 259 5.59 12.48 -12.95
CA PHE A 259 5.22 13.35 -11.85
C PHE A 259 6.42 14.18 -11.40
N SER A 260 6.19 15.47 -11.17
CA SER A 260 7.19 16.33 -10.54
C SER A 260 7.15 16.10 -9.02
N SER A 261 8.16 15.44 -8.48
CA SER A 261 8.43 15.49 -7.03
C SER A 261 8.90 16.91 -6.68
N ARG A 262 8.38 17.48 -5.58
CA ARG A 262 8.85 18.79 -5.08
C ARG A 262 10.25 18.62 -4.48
N GLY A 263 11.28 18.72 -5.32
CA GLY A 263 12.65 19.02 -4.89
C GLY A 263 13.75 18.02 -5.26
N THR A 264 13.44 16.84 -5.84
CA THR A 264 14.47 15.78 -6.08
C THR A 264 14.48 15.17 -7.49
N GLY A 265 13.84 15.80 -8.47
CA GLY A 265 13.79 15.32 -9.86
C GLY A 265 12.41 14.82 -10.28
N TYR A 266 12.30 14.32 -11.51
CA TYR A 266 11.06 13.73 -12.02
C TYR A 266 10.98 12.28 -11.53
N GLU A 267 9.90 11.93 -10.82
CA GLU A 267 9.56 10.53 -10.58
C GLU A 267 8.77 10.05 -11.80
N VAL A 268 9.32 9.04 -12.46
CA VAL A 268 8.65 8.35 -13.55
C VAL A 268 7.91 7.16 -12.94
N GLU A 269 6.59 7.14 -13.13
CA GLU A 269 5.72 6.02 -12.79
C GLU A 269 5.32 5.33 -14.10
N GLU A 270 5.57 4.03 -14.21
CA GLU A 270 4.98 3.23 -15.28
C GLU A 270 3.84 2.41 -14.67
N VAL A 271 2.64 2.62 -15.20
CA VAL A 271 1.43 1.91 -14.77
C VAL A 271 1.09 0.89 -15.83
N TRP A 272 1.15 -0.37 -15.44
CA TRP A 272 0.71 -1.47 -16.29
C TRP A 272 -0.65 -1.94 -15.85
N THR A 273 -1.59 -1.94 -16.78
CA THR A 273 -2.91 -2.54 -16.56
C THR A 273 -3.03 -3.78 -17.41
N VAL A 274 -3.29 -4.91 -16.76
CA VAL A 274 -3.70 -6.16 -17.41
C VAL A 274 -5.16 -6.38 -17.06
N SER A 275 -6.00 -6.48 -18.10
CA SER A 275 -7.41 -6.82 -17.97
C SER A 275 -7.62 -8.28 -18.37
N TYR A 276 -8.37 -9.01 -17.56
CA TYR A 276 -8.75 -10.39 -17.85
C TYR A 276 -10.22 -10.41 -18.31
N PRO A 277 -10.58 -11.25 -19.29
CA PRO A 277 -11.93 -11.35 -19.84
C PRO A 277 -12.95 -11.93 -18.87
#